data_AF-A0A1F9LUP1-F1
#
_entry.id   AF-A0A1F9LUP1-F1
#
_cell.length_a   1.000
_cell.length_b   1.000
_cell.length_c   1.000
_cell.angle_alpha   90.00
_cell.angle_beta   90.00
_cell.angle_gamma   90.00
#
_symmetry.space_group_name_H-M   'P 1'
#
loop_
_entity.id
_entity.type
_entity.pdbx_description
1 polymer ?
#
loop_
_entity_poly.entity_id
_entity_poly.type
_entity_poly.pdbx_seq_one_letter_code
_entity_poly.pdbx_strand_id
1 'polypeptide(L)'
;MAADQPTKYASYDEVIFYRKAWIWGLLLVLLTPVAVLIGLTGDVYRVQDGRLTTAPRSLILTASIGFGLLILLKTQLSDLRKT
;
A
#
# COMPACT_ATOMS: atom_id res chain seq x y z
N MET A 1 -28.89 -15.07 -34.95
CA MET A 1 -28.88 -15.36 -33.50
C MET A 1 -27.51 -15.00 -32.97
N ALA A 2 -27.38 -13.84 -32.34
CA ALA A 2 -26.11 -13.44 -31.72
C ALA A 2 -25.96 -14.24 -30.42
N ALA A 3 -24.82 -14.92 -30.25
CA ALA A 3 -24.51 -15.66 -29.05
C ALA A 3 -24.49 -14.71 -27.84
N ASP A 4 -25.32 -15.00 -26.85
CA ASP A 4 -25.32 -14.33 -25.56
C ASP A 4 -24.01 -14.70 -24.84
N GLN A 5 -23.04 -13.79 -24.89
CA GLN A 5 -21.77 -13.95 -24.18
C GLN A 5 -22.08 -13.89 -22.69
N PRO A 6 -21.67 -14.87 -21.86
CA PRO A 6 -21.92 -14.82 -20.43
C PRO A 6 -21.15 -13.63 -19.89
N THR A 7 -21.89 -12.56 -19.61
CA THR A 7 -21.33 -11.34 -19.09
C THR A 7 -20.78 -11.65 -17.70
N LYS A 8 -19.46 -11.80 -17.63
CA LYS A 8 -18.67 -11.94 -16.40
C LYS A 8 -18.68 -10.63 -15.62
N TYR A 9 -19.87 -10.09 -15.35
CA TYR A 9 -20.01 -8.91 -14.51
C TYR A 9 -20.27 -9.41 -13.09
N ALA A 10 -19.25 -9.21 -12.26
CA ALA A 10 -19.36 -9.05 -10.83
C ALA A 10 -20.68 -8.34 -10.47
N SER A 11 -21.39 -8.81 -9.42
CA SER A 11 -22.62 -8.15 -8.97
C SER A 11 -22.40 -6.64 -8.85
N TYR A 12 -23.40 -5.82 -9.15
CA TYR A 12 -23.25 -4.36 -9.05
C TYR A 12 -22.78 -3.91 -7.65
N ASP A 13 -23.06 -4.72 -6.62
CA ASP A 13 -22.58 -4.54 -5.25
C ASP A 13 -21.04 -4.62 -5.12
N GLU A 14 -20.37 -5.39 -5.97
CA GLU A 14 -18.91 -5.52 -5.99
C GLU A 14 -18.23 -4.27 -6.55
N VAL A 15 -18.93 -3.46 -7.36
CA VAL A 15 -18.37 -2.23 -7.97
C VAL A 15 -17.92 -1.25 -6.88
N ILE A 16 -18.63 -1.17 -5.76
CA ILE A 16 -18.27 -0.32 -4.62
C ILE A 16 -16.93 -0.77 -4.01
N PHE A 17 -16.73 -2.08 -3.89
CA PHE A 17 -15.49 -2.66 -3.36
C PHE A 17 -14.31 -2.37 -4.28
N TYR A 18 -14.48 -2.60 -5.60
CA TYR A 18 -13.44 -2.30 -6.58
C TYR A 18 -13.08 -0.81 -6.65
N ARG A 19 -14.07 0.10 -6.59
CA ARG A 19 -13.81 1.55 -6.54
C ARG A 19 -12.98 1.93 -5.30
N LYS A 20 -13.32 1.40 -4.13
CA LYS A 20 -12.57 1.65 -2.89
C LYS A 20 -11.13 1.15 -3.00
N ALA A 21 -10.93 -0.07 -3.48
CA ALA A 21 -9.60 -0.67 -3.62
C ALA A 21 -8.71 0.12 -4.60
N TRP A 22 -9.27 0.60 -5.70
CA TRP A 22 -8.52 1.36 -6.70
C TRP A 22 -8.13 2.77 -6.21
N ILE A 23 -9.03 3.43 -5.46
CA ILE A 23 -8.71 4.71 -4.79
C ILE A 23 -7.58 4.54 -3.78
N TRP A 24 -7.67 3.50 -2.93
CA TRP A 24 -6.59 3.19 -2.00
C TRP A 24 -5.29 2.88 -2.71
N GLY A 25 -5.34 2.11 -3.81
CA GLY A 25 -4.17 1.81 -4.64
C GLY A 25 -3.53 3.08 -5.21
N LEU A 26 -4.33 3.99 -5.77
CA LEU A 26 -3.87 5.27 -6.29
C LEU A 26 -3.23 6.13 -5.22
N LEU A 27 -3.88 6.28 -4.06
CA LEU A 27 -3.33 7.05 -2.92
C LEU A 27 -2.01 6.45 -2.45
N LEU A 28 -1.91 5.13 -2.39
CA LEU A 28 -0.71 4.45 -1.94
C LEU A 28 0.44 4.67 -2.94
N VAL A 29 0.18 4.53 -4.24
CA VAL A 29 1.19 4.81 -5.28
C VAL A 29 1.63 6.27 -5.27
N LEU A 30 0.71 7.22 -5.03
CA LEU A 30 1.02 8.64 -5.07
C LEU A 30 1.74 9.14 -3.81
N LEU A 31 1.36 8.64 -2.63
CA LEU A 31 1.88 9.11 -1.34
C LEU A 31 3.13 8.34 -0.91
N THR A 32 3.32 7.08 -1.31
CA THR A 32 4.48 6.28 -0.90
C THR A 32 5.81 6.90 -1.32
N PRO A 33 6.00 7.37 -2.57
CA PRO A 33 7.25 8.01 -2.97
C PRO A 33 7.57 9.24 -2.12
N VAL A 34 6.55 10.06 -1.84
CA VAL A 34 6.69 11.26 -1.00
C VAL A 34 7.04 10.86 0.45
N ALA A 35 6.36 9.87 1.02
CA ALA A 35 6.64 9.38 2.37
C ALA A 35 8.05 8.78 2.48
N VAL A 36 8.51 8.02 1.48
CA VAL A 36 9.87 7.49 1.42
C VAL A 36 10.89 8.63 1.31
N LEU A 37 10.62 9.62 0.47
CA LEU A 37 11.52 10.76 0.28
C LEU A 37 11.63 11.57 1.59
N ILE A 38 10.52 11.86 2.26
CA ILE A 38 10.50 12.51 3.58
C ILE A 38 11.25 11.67 4.62
N GLY A 39 11.09 10.34 4.63
CA GLY A 39 11.83 9.48 5.55
C GLY A 39 13.34 9.44 5.26
N LEU A 40 13.76 9.58 3.99
CA LEU A 40 15.17 9.56 3.59
C LEU A 40 15.87 10.91 3.78
N THR A 41 15.17 12.01 3.49
CA THR A 41 15.73 13.37 3.52
C THR A 41 15.43 14.11 4.81
N GLY A 42 14.34 13.78 5.49
CA GLY A 42 13.90 14.43 6.71
C GLY A 42 14.46 13.75 7.95
N ASP A 43 14.80 14.56 8.95
CA ASP A 43 15.03 14.08 10.30
C ASP A 43 13.68 13.74 10.93
N VAL A 44 13.44 12.45 11.16
CA VAL A 44 12.26 12.00 11.90
C VAL A 44 12.55 12.17 13.37
N TYR A 45 11.80 13.03 14.05
CA TYR A 45 11.94 13.20 15.50
C TYR A 45 10.93 12.32 16.23
N ARG A 46 11.37 11.72 17.33
CA ARG A 46 10.50 11.06 18.30
C ARG A 46 10.62 11.75 19.64
N VAL A 47 9.50 11.83 20.35
CA VAL A 47 9.49 12.26 21.75
C VAL A 47 9.79 11.04 22.61
N GLN A 48 10.86 11.14 23.39
CA GLN A 48 11.24 10.12 24.36
C GLN A 48 11.62 10.81 25.67
N ASP A 49 10.95 10.44 26.76
CA ASP A 49 11.18 11.02 28.10
C ASP A 49 11.13 12.56 28.12
N GLY A 50 10.17 13.13 27.38
CA GLY A 50 10.00 14.59 27.28
C GLY A 50 11.05 15.31 26.45
N ARG A 51 11.98 14.60 25.80
CA ARG A 51 12.99 15.18 24.90
C ARG A 51 12.69 14.81 23.45
N LEU A 52 12.88 15.79 22.55
CA LEU A 52 12.88 15.55 21.12
C LEU A 52 14.21 14.88 20.75
N THR A 53 14.15 13.66 20.23
CA THR A 53 15.32 12.89 19.81
C THR A 53 15.17 12.49 18.36
N THR A 54 16.23 12.57 17.56
CA THR A 54 16.19 12.11 16.17
C THR A 54 16.13 10.59 16.16
N ALA A 55 15.18 10.04 15.41
CA ALA A 55 15.04 8.61 15.21
C ALA A 55 16.25 8.07 14.45
N PRO A 56 16.79 6.89 14.83
CA PRO A 56 17.92 6.32 14.13
C PRO A 56 17.53 5.97 12.69
N ARG A 57 18.38 6.35 11.74
CA ARG A 57 18.14 6.16 10.30
C ARG A 57 17.92 4.70 9.92
N SER A 58 18.53 3.77 10.68
CA SER A 58 18.30 2.33 10.56
C SER A 58 16.84 1.95 10.79
N LEU A 59 16.16 2.53 11.79
CA LEU A 59 14.76 2.25 12.08
C LEU A 59 13.83 2.71 10.96
N ILE A 60 14.12 3.87 10.37
CA ILE A 60 13.37 4.39 9.21
C ILE A 60 13.54 3.44 8.02
N LEU A 61 14.77 3.04 7.71
CA LEU A 61 15.06 2.09 6.63
C LEU A 61 14.37 0.73 6.84
N THR A 62 14.44 0.16 8.05
CA THR A 62 13.78 -1.11 8.37
C THR A 62 12.25 -1.01 8.20
N ALA A 63 11.65 0.12 8.62
CA ALA A 63 10.22 0.35 8.44
C ALA A 63 9.83 0.48 6.95
N SER A 64 10.60 1.21 6.15
CA SER A 64 10.36 1.37 4.71
C SER A 64 10.51 0.03 3.96
N ILE A 65 11.57 -0.72 4.25
CA ILE A 65 11.81 -2.04 3.64
C ILE A 65 10.71 -3.02 4.05
N GLY A 66 10.35 -3.06 5.34
CA GLY A 66 9.29 -3.93 5.84
C GLY A 66 7.93 -3.63 5.21
N PHE A 67 7.60 -2.34 5.03
CA PHE A 67 6.38 -1.93 4.34
C PHE A 67 6.35 -2.41 2.88
N GLY A 68 7.45 -2.22 2.14
CA GLY A 68 7.58 -2.73 0.76
C GLY A 68 7.45 -4.25 0.68
N LEU A 69 8.05 -4.97 1.62
CA LEU A 69 8.02 -6.44 1.67
C LEU A 69 6.61 -6.97 1.96
N LEU A 70 5.84 -6.30 2.83
CA LEU A 70 4.44 -6.64 3.09
C LEU A 70 3.54 -6.46 1.87
N ILE A 71 3.77 -5.40 1.08
CA ILE A 71 3.05 -5.18 -0.18
C ILE A 71 3.37 -6.29 -1.19
N LEU A 72 4.65 -6.64 -1.32
CA LEU A 72 5.09 -7.76 -2.17
C LEU A 72 4.49 -9.09 -1.70
N LEU A 73 4.49 -9.37 -0.41
CA LEU A 73 3.91 -10.59 0.14
C LEU A 73 2.41 -10.66 -0.15
N LYS A 74 1.68 -9.56 0.06
CA LYS A 74 0.23 -9.49 -0.21
C LYS A 74 -0.07 -9.71 -1.70
N THR A 75 0.72 -9.12 -2.60
CA THR A 75 0.53 -9.30 -4.05
C THR A 75 0.76 -10.76 -4.46
N GLN A 76 1.84 -11.39 -4.00
CA GLN A 76 2.12 -12.80 -4.26
C GLN A 76 1.06 -13.75 -3.67
N LEU A 77 0.60 -13.51 -2.43
CA LEU A 77 -0.49 -14.29 -1.83
C LEU A 77 -1.80 -14.14 -2.60
N SER A 78 -2.08 -12.95 -3.13
CA SER A 78 -3.29 -12.73 -3.92
C SER A 78 -3.26 -13.44 -5.27
N ASP A 79 -2.07 -13.68 -5.83
CA ASP A 79 -1.89 -14.45 -7.07
C ASP A 79 -1.97 -15.96 -6.80
N LEU A 80 -1.37 -16.45 -5.71
CA LEU A 80 -1.50 -17.85 -5.28
C LEU A 80 -2.96 -18.24 -4.96
N ARG A 81 -3.75 -17.33 -4.38
CA ARG A 81 -5.16 -17.58 -4.08
C ARG A 81 -6.05 -17.69 -5.33
N LYS A 82 -5.60 -17.17 -6.47
CA LYS A 82 -6.36 -17.19 -7.74
C LYS A 82 -6.04 -18.41 -8.61
N THR A 83 -5.04 -19.21 -8.24
CA THR A 83 -4.67 -20.46 -8.91
C THR A 83 -5.38 -21.62 -8.23
#